data_AF-A0A8I6WSQ6-F1
#
_entry.id   AF-A0A8I6WSQ6-F1
#
_cell.length_a   1.000
_cell.length_b   1.000
_cell.length_c   1.000
_cell.angle_alpha   90.00
_cell.angle_beta   90.00
_cell.angle_gamma   90.00
#
_symmetry.space_group_name_H-M   'P 1'
#
loop_
_entity.id
_entity.type
_entity.pdbx_description
1 polymer ?
#
loop_
_entity_poly.entity_id
_entity_poly.type
_entity_poly.pdbx_seq_one_letter_code
_entity_poly.pdbx_strand_id
1 'polypeptide(L)'
;MPFCKQLTSLTHLRFRCQSGEQRGNLVSLTGEQERALQLLTSLQELEFSWYTNLQSLPANLHSLTSLETLFINYCQSITRLPDMGLPTSLTFLQLFHCSEELAMQCRIAATHKLRVIIDNQCVN
;
A
#
# COMPACT_ATOMS: atom_id res chain seq x y z
N MET A 1 1.24 2.28 26.00
CA MET A 1 1.16 3.30 24.93
C MET A 1 1.97 2.78 23.74
N PRO A 2 1.40 2.66 22.53
CA PRO A 2 2.14 2.18 21.37
C PRO A 2 3.17 3.22 20.91
N PHE A 3 4.43 2.80 20.67
CA PHE A 3 5.54 3.66 20.24
C PHE A 3 5.25 4.37 18.91
N CYS A 4 4.33 3.86 18.09
CA CYS A 4 3.94 4.48 16.82
C CYS A 4 3.42 5.91 16.97
N LYS A 5 2.82 6.28 18.11
CA LYS A 5 2.43 7.68 18.40
C LYS A 5 3.62 8.64 18.51
N GLN A 6 4.81 8.11 18.77
CA GLN A 6 6.04 8.89 18.92
C GLN A 6 6.81 8.99 17.60
N LEU A 7 6.42 8.23 16.57
CA LEU A 7 7.03 8.24 15.24
C LEU A 7 6.48 9.38 14.37
N THR A 8 6.43 10.59 14.93
CA THR A 8 5.84 11.77 14.28
C THR A 8 6.67 12.30 13.10
N SER A 9 7.91 11.85 12.95
CA SER A 9 8.76 12.19 11.80
C SER A 9 8.91 11.04 10.79
N LEU A 10 8.24 9.91 11.01
CA LEU A 10 8.32 8.78 10.09
C LEU A 10 7.51 9.08 8.83
N THR A 11 8.20 9.41 7.76
CA THR A 11 7.60 9.73 6.46
C THR A 11 7.59 8.54 5.50
N HIS A 12 8.42 7.53 5.72
CA HIS A 12 8.56 6.38 4.83
C HIS A 12 8.47 5.08 5.63
N LEU A 13 7.59 4.18 5.21
CA LEU A 13 7.44 2.85 5.80
C LEU A 13 7.40 1.81 4.69
N ARG A 14 8.27 0.82 4.77
CA ARG A 14 8.40 -0.21 3.73
C ARG A 14 8.32 -1.59 4.36
N PHE A 15 7.34 -2.37 3.95
CA PHE A 15 7.23 -3.79 4.22
C PHE A 15 7.87 -4.53 3.05
N ARG A 16 9.06 -5.09 3.27
CA ARG A 16 9.79 -5.87 2.25
C ARG A 16 10.11 -7.25 2.80
N CYS A 17 9.80 -8.29 2.04
CA CYS A 17 10.37 -9.61 2.26
C CYS A 17 11.61 -9.80 1.36
N GLN A 18 12.66 -10.44 1.88
CA GLN A 18 13.89 -10.65 1.11
C GLN A 18 13.63 -11.65 -0.02
N SER A 19 14.07 -11.31 -1.23
CA SER A 19 14.00 -12.19 -2.39
C SER A 19 14.91 -13.41 -2.18
N GLY A 20 14.31 -14.54 -1.82
CA GLY A 20 14.87 -15.89 -1.74
C GLY A 20 13.70 -16.88 -1.80
N GLU A 21 13.96 -18.20 -1.73
CA GLU A 21 12.91 -19.25 -1.83
C GLU A 21 11.77 -19.11 -0.78
N GLN A 22 11.95 -18.25 0.23
CA GLN A 22 10.93 -17.89 1.19
C GLN A 22 10.15 -16.66 0.72
N ARG A 23 9.02 -16.92 0.06
CA ARG A 23 7.99 -15.90 -0.20
C ARG A 23 7.49 -15.35 1.14
N GLY A 24 7.32 -14.03 1.26
CA GLY A 24 6.82 -13.42 2.50
C GLY A 24 5.52 -14.08 2.97
N ASN A 25 5.49 -14.52 4.22
CA ASN A 25 4.35 -15.23 4.81
C ASN A 25 3.25 -14.30 5.35
N LEU A 26 3.38 -12.99 5.15
CA LEU A 26 2.36 -12.03 5.56
C LEU A 26 1.10 -12.24 4.72
N VAL A 27 0.02 -12.67 5.38
CA VAL A 27 -1.30 -12.87 4.76
C VAL A 27 -2.15 -11.60 4.89
N SER A 28 -2.06 -10.95 6.05
CA SER A 28 -2.73 -9.68 6.37
C SER A 28 -2.04 -9.03 7.55
N LEU A 29 -2.29 -7.73 7.75
CA LEU A 29 -1.94 -7.05 9.00
C LEU A 29 -2.94 -7.44 10.10
N THR A 30 -2.45 -7.55 11.33
CA THR A 30 -3.33 -7.70 12.49
C THR A 30 -4.08 -6.40 12.77
N GLY A 31 -5.20 -6.47 13.49
CA GLY A 31 -5.95 -5.27 13.87
C GLY A 31 -5.11 -4.27 14.69
N GLU A 32 -4.15 -4.75 15.48
CA GLU A 32 -3.22 -3.88 16.20
C GLU A 32 -2.23 -3.17 15.27
N GLN A 33 -1.71 -3.88 14.25
CA GLN A 33 -0.82 -3.32 13.24
C GLN A 33 -1.54 -2.27 12.39
N GLU A 34 -2.80 -2.51 12.02
CA GLU A 34 -3.60 -1.49 11.32
C GLU A 34 -3.80 -0.24 12.18
N ARG A 35 -4.17 -0.40 13.45
CA ARG A 35 -4.33 0.74 14.37
C ARG A 35 -3.02 1.48 14.58
N ALA A 36 -1.90 0.76 14.62
CA ALA A 36 -0.57 1.37 14.70
C ALA A 36 -0.24 2.18 13.44
N LEU A 37 -0.56 1.65 12.25
CA LEU A 37 -0.37 2.35 10.98
C LEU A 37 -1.14 3.67 10.94
N GLN A 38 -2.38 3.70 11.45
CA GLN A 38 -3.21 4.92 11.52
C GLN A 38 -2.62 6.02 12.42
N LEU A 39 -1.71 5.68 13.33
CA LEU A 39 -1.05 6.66 14.21
C LEU A 39 0.13 7.36 13.53
N LEU A 40 0.56 6.88 12.36
CA LEU A 40 1.66 7.44 11.59
C LEU A 40 1.16 8.60 10.72
N THR A 41 0.73 9.68 11.37
CA THR A 41 0.07 10.84 10.72
C THR A 41 0.97 11.59 9.73
N SER A 42 2.28 11.41 9.80
CA SER A 42 3.26 12.07 8.91
C SER A 42 3.74 11.15 7.79
N LEU A 43 3.18 9.96 7.66
CA LEU A 43 3.59 8.98 6.66
C LEU A 43 3.22 9.46 5.25
N GLN A 44 4.22 9.63 4.39
CA GLN A 44 4.10 10.09 3.01
C GLN A 44 4.27 8.95 2.00
N GLU A 45 5.13 7.98 2.30
CA GLU A 45 5.36 6.80 1.46
C GLU A 45 5.09 5.50 2.21
N LEU A 46 4.31 4.62 1.57
CA LEU A 46 4.05 3.27 2.04
C LEU A 46 4.37 2.27 0.93
N GLU A 47 5.11 1.22 1.26
CA GLU A 47 5.47 0.17 0.31
C GLU A 47 5.15 -1.22 0.86
N PHE A 48 4.58 -2.06 0.00
CA PHE A 48 4.51 -3.52 0.18
C PHE A 48 5.23 -4.19 -0.99
N SER A 49 6.30 -4.92 -0.70
CA SER A 49 7.08 -5.62 -1.72
C SER A 49 7.37 -7.07 -1.35
N TRP A 50 7.20 -7.98 -2.32
CA TRP A 50 7.52 -9.42 -2.23
C TRP A 50 6.65 -10.24 -1.28
N TYR A 51 5.39 -9.85 -1.09
CA TYR A 51 4.42 -10.64 -0.34
C TYR A 51 3.43 -11.33 -1.27
N THR A 52 3.80 -12.50 -1.78
CA THR A 52 2.94 -13.24 -2.71
C THR A 52 1.64 -13.72 -2.07
N ASN A 53 1.59 -13.86 -0.75
CA ASN A 53 0.42 -14.37 -0.01
C ASN A 53 -0.40 -13.27 0.67
N LEU A 54 0.01 -11.99 0.55
CA LEU A 54 -0.72 -10.88 1.14
C LEU A 54 -2.04 -10.73 0.38
N GLN A 55 -3.16 -10.90 1.09
CA GLN A 55 -4.48 -10.96 0.47
C GLN A 55 -5.14 -9.59 0.34
N SER A 56 -4.77 -8.64 1.20
CA SER A 56 -5.38 -7.32 1.23
C SER A 56 -4.41 -6.24 1.70
N LEU A 57 -4.63 -5.04 1.19
CA LEU A 57 -4.09 -3.82 1.77
C LEU A 57 -4.77 -3.51 3.13
N PRO A 58 -4.20 -2.61 3.96
CA PRO A 58 -4.84 -2.19 5.20
C PRO A 58 -6.25 -1.64 4.95
N ALA A 59 -7.24 -2.09 5.70
CA ALA A 59 -8.64 -1.71 5.48
C ALA A 59 -8.87 -0.19 5.65
N ASN A 60 -8.12 0.41 6.57
CA ASN A 60 -8.23 1.83 6.92
C ASN A 60 -7.17 2.71 6.22
N LEU A 61 -6.69 2.31 5.04
CA LEU A 61 -5.66 3.06 4.32
C LEU A 61 -6.07 4.52 4.04
N HIS A 62 -7.38 4.76 3.83
CA HIS A 62 -7.96 6.08 3.63
C HIS A 62 -7.69 7.07 4.78
N SER A 63 -7.40 6.59 6.00
CA SER A 63 -7.14 7.45 7.16
C SER A 63 -5.71 8.01 7.19
N LEU A 64 -4.81 7.55 6.31
CA LEU A 64 -3.45 8.04 6.20
C LEU A 64 -3.44 9.35 5.41
N THR A 65 -3.85 10.44 6.05
CA THR A 65 -4.13 11.74 5.41
C THR A 65 -2.91 12.46 4.82
N SER A 66 -1.70 11.99 5.11
CA SER A 66 -0.45 12.54 4.57
C SER A 66 0.18 11.63 3.53
N LEU A 67 -0.43 10.47 3.23
CA LEU A 67 0.15 9.49 2.32
C LEU A 67 0.03 10.00 0.88
N GLU A 68 1.17 10.25 0.25
CA GLU A 68 1.28 10.77 -1.12
C GLU A 68 1.58 9.66 -2.11
N THR A 69 2.33 8.64 -1.67
CA THR A 69 2.91 7.60 -2.53
C THR A 69 2.63 6.21 -1.98
N LEU A 70 2.07 5.33 -2.81
CA LEU A 70 1.84 3.93 -2.49
C LEU A 70 2.51 3.04 -3.53
N PHE A 71 3.37 2.14 -3.05
CA PHE A 71 4.04 1.13 -3.86
C PHE A 71 3.56 -0.26 -3.50
N ILE A 72 3.15 -1.05 -4.50
CA ILE A 72 2.76 -2.45 -4.34
C ILE A 72 3.51 -3.26 -5.39
N ASN A 73 4.52 -4.02 -4.98
CA ASN A 73 5.39 -4.74 -5.91
C ASN A 73 5.44 -6.23 -5.56
N TYR A 74 5.30 -7.11 -6.55
CA TYR A 74 5.37 -8.56 -6.39
C TYR A 74 4.38 -9.10 -5.34
N CYS A 75 3.18 -8.51 -5.27
CA CYS A 75 2.10 -8.91 -4.36
C CYS A 75 0.91 -9.44 -5.17
N GLN A 76 0.97 -10.72 -5.56
CA GLN A 76 0.04 -11.34 -6.50
C GLN A 76 -1.30 -11.75 -5.88
N SER A 77 -1.37 -11.99 -4.57
CA SER A 77 -2.62 -12.36 -3.88
C SER A 77 -3.53 -11.17 -3.55
N ILE A 78 -3.08 -9.93 -3.70
CA ILE A 78 -3.93 -8.76 -3.50
C ILE A 78 -4.76 -8.57 -4.76
N THR A 79 -6.08 -8.72 -4.67
CA THR A 79 -7.00 -8.65 -5.83
C THR A 79 -7.91 -7.43 -5.85
N ARG A 80 -7.89 -6.61 -4.78
CA ARG A 80 -8.77 -5.45 -4.64
C ARG A 80 -8.16 -4.32 -3.84
N LEU A 81 -8.61 -3.11 -4.14
CA LEU A 81 -8.40 -1.94 -3.30
C LEU A 81 -9.21 -2.04 -1.99
N PRO A 82 -8.84 -1.28 -0.93
CA PRO A 82 -9.63 -1.23 0.29
C PRO A 82 -11.05 -0.70 0.00
N ASP A 83 -12.06 -1.29 0.63
CA ASP A 83 -13.48 -0.94 0.40
C ASP A 83 -13.80 0.53 0.74
N MET A 84 -13.08 1.12 1.70
CA MET A 84 -13.20 2.53 2.08
C MET A 84 -12.43 3.49 1.16
N GLY A 85 -11.76 2.97 0.13
CA GLY A 85 -11.01 3.73 -0.86
C GLY A 85 -9.55 4.03 -0.46
N LEU A 86 -8.89 4.76 -1.36
CA LEU A 86 -7.52 5.26 -1.19
C LEU A 86 -7.51 6.58 -0.42
N PRO A 87 -6.42 6.91 0.31
CA PRO A 87 -6.29 8.19 0.97
C PRO A 87 -6.37 9.35 -0.02
N THR A 88 -7.07 10.42 0.37
CA THR A 88 -7.33 11.58 -0.51
C THR A 88 -6.07 12.38 -0.84
N SER A 89 -5.02 12.25 -0.04
CA SER A 89 -3.69 12.82 -0.26
C SER A 89 -2.87 12.08 -1.31
N LEU A 90 -3.28 10.86 -1.70
CA LEU A 90 -2.50 10.03 -2.60
C LEU A 90 -2.44 10.68 -4.00
N THR A 91 -1.22 10.86 -4.49
CA THR A 91 -0.93 11.43 -5.82
C THR A 91 -0.18 10.46 -6.71
N PHE A 92 0.46 9.45 -6.13
CA PHE A 92 1.21 8.43 -6.86
C PHE A 92 0.88 7.03 -6.37
N LEU A 93 0.53 6.15 -7.32
CA LEU A 93 0.30 4.73 -7.08
C LEU A 93 1.08 3.91 -8.11
N GLN A 94 1.94 3.01 -7.64
CA GLN A 94 2.66 2.08 -8.50
C GLN A 94 2.34 0.63 -8.15
N LEU A 95 2.08 -0.15 -9.19
CA LEU A 95 1.95 -1.59 -9.15
C LEU A 95 3.00 -2.21 -10.05
N PHE A 96 3.69 -3.23 -9.56
CA PHE A 96 4.64 -4.01 -10.36
C PHE A 96 4.48 -5.49 -10.05
N HIS A 97 4.25 -6.34 -11.05
CA HIS A 97 3.99 -7.77 -10.85
C HIS A 97 2.90 -8.07 -9.79
N CYS A 98 1.75 -7.42 -9.92
CA CYS A 98 0.56 -7.63 -9.09
C CYS A 98 -0.52 -8.43 -9.83
N SER A 99 -1.66 -8.70 -9.17
CA SER A 99 -2.81 -9.33 -9.81
C SER A 99 -3.44 -8.42 -10.88
N GLU A 100 -4.08 -9.03 -11.87
CA GLU A 100 -4.78 -8.31 -12.93
C GLU A 100 -6.03 -7.59 -12.39
N GLU A 101 -6.72 -8.19 -11.43
CA GLU A 101 -7.92 -7.64 -10.79
C GLU A 101 -7.61 -6.34 -10.05
N LEU A 102 -6.52 -6.33 -9.27
CA LEU A 102 -6.07 -5.11 -8.60
C LEU A 102 -5.64 -4.06 -9.62
N ALA A 103 -4.85 -4.45 -10.62
CA ALA A 103 -4.40 -3.57 -11.68
C ALA A 103 -5.60 -2.90 -12.39
N MET A 104 -6.67 -3.64 -12.68
CA MET A 104 -7.88 -3.09 -13.30
C MET A 104 -8.56 -2.05 -12.41
N GLN A 105 -8.69 -2.31 -11.10
CA GLN A 105 -9.25 -1.33 -10.16
C GLN A 105 -8.39 -0.07 -10.06
N CYS A 106 -7.06 -0.22 -10.04
CA CYS A 106 -6.14 0.91 -10.02
C CYS A 106 -6.20 1.74 -11.31
N ARG A 107 -6.43 1.11 -12.48
CA ARG A 107 -6.68 1.84 -13.72
C ARG A 107 -7.92 2.71 -13.64
N ILE A 108 -9.01 2.22 -13.06
CA ILE A 108 -10.26 2.97 -12.89
C ILE A 108 -10.10 4.10 -11.85
N ALA A 109 -9.26 3.88 -10.83
CA ALA A 109 -8.97 4.88 -9.82
C ALA A 109 -8.05 6.02 -10.32
N ALA A 110 -7.43 5.88 -11.49
CA ALA A 110 -6.55 6.89 -12.07
C ALA A 110 -7.33 8.18 -12.38
N THR A 111 -6.76 9.33 -11.98
CA THR A 111 -7.37 10.65 -12.19
C THR A 111 -6.27 11.66 -12.49
N HIS A 112 -6.63 12.87 -12.95
CA HIS A 112 -5.65 13.96 -13.12
C HIS A 112 -4.78 14.24 -11.87
N LYS A 113 -5.30 13.94 -10.68
CA LYS A 113 -4.57 14.09 -9.41
C LYS A 113 -3.73 12.85 -9.06
N LEU A 114 -4.25 11.66 -9.34
CA LEU A 114 -3.63 10.38 -8.99
C LEU A 114 -2.98 9.76 -10.23
N ARG A 115 -1.65 9.84 -10.30
CA ARG A 115 -0.85 9.18 -11.32
C ARG A 115 -0.70 7.70 -10.97
N VAL A 116 -1.07 6.82 -11.90
CA VAL A 116 -0.99 5.36 -11.72
C VAL A 116 0.01 4.76 -12.71
N ILE A 117 0.99 4.00 -12.19
CA ILE A 117 1.94 3.24 -12.99
C ILE A 117 1.72 1.74 -12.72
N ILE A 118 1.58 0.95 -13.79
CA ILE A 118 1.41 -0.50 -13.72
C ILE A 118 2.45 -1.14 -14.63
N ASP A 119 3.30 -2.03 -14.08
CA ASP A 119 4.34 -2.74 -14.84
C ASP A 119 5.21 -1.82 -15.71
N ASN A 120 5.64 -0.69 -15.11
CA ASN A 120 6.41 0.39 -15.75
C ASN A 120 5.67 1.16 -16.87
N GLN A 121 4.36 1.00 -17.00
CA GLN A 121 3.51 1.75 -17.93
C GLN A 121 2.63 2.75 -17.19
N CYS A 122 2.62 4.01 -17.63
CA CYS A 122 1.71 5.02 -17.08
C CYS A 122 0.31 4.82 -17.65
N VAL A 123 -0.71 4.85 -16.80
CA VAL A 123 -2.11 4.64 -17.20
C VAL A 123 -2.80 5.96 -17.60
N ASN A 124 -2.33 7.09 -17.08
CA ASN A 124 -2.92 8.42 -17.25
C ASN A 124 -1.88 9.54 -17.22
#